data_AF-A0A2N2BZ45-F1
#
_entry.id   AF-A0A2N2BZ45-F1
#
_cell.length_a   1.000
_cell.length_b   1.000
_cell.length_c   1.000
_cell.angle_alpha   90.00
_cell.angle_beta   90.00
_cell.angle_gamma   90.00
#
_symmetry.space_group_name_H-M   'P 1'
#
loop_
_entity.id
_entity.type
_entity.pdbx_description
1 polymer ?
#
loop_
_entity_poly.entity_id
_entity_poly.type
_entity_poly.pdbx_seq_one_letter_code
_entity_poly.pdbx_strand_id
1 'polypeptide(L)'
;MIFTLYNTAKVFADEVTDVLNKHEIQNNLLLKNINIALAAGGINSDFIMATVKDDDGKILLTAIRCMPHPMVMYETDNIRNDTVLEFFTDSLIENGKQVDFIFTEKALAKSFCDIYGRKINKSFENNECLVLYILEKVNKLTLPNGNFRNATSTDMHFLPYWVADFVPACNLGGYDINFGIKTAQNLINGGQLYIWEDNMPVSVAASVRQVTDCIFIGQVYTPPHLRGKSYSTACVASLSQKLINEGWKYCALYADCANEYSNKVYRSIGYKESFYYDQYRMVAGK
;
A
#
# COMPACT_ATOMS: atom_id res chain seq x y z
N MET A 1 22.68 -16.32 13.50
CA MET A 1 21.61 -15.85 12.59
C MET A 1 21.38 -16.89 11.51
N ILE A 2 20.12 -17.14 11.18
CA ILE A 2 19.70 -18.16 10.23
C ILE A 2 18.90 -17.48 9.11
N PHE A 3 19.35 -17.60 7.87
CA PHE A 3 18.59 -17.17 6.69
C PHE A 3 17.72 -18.32 6.19
N THR A 4 16.47 -18.04 5.86
CA THR A 4 15.57 -19.01 5.22
C THR A 4 14.96 -18.39 3.98
N LEU A 5 15.17 -19.02 2.83
CA LEU A 5 14.47 -18.73 1.57
C LEU A 5 13.41 -19.82 1.35
N TYR A 6 12.16 -19.40 1.17
CA TYR A 6 11.02 -20.31 1.15
C TYR A 6 10.63 -20.68 -0.29
N ASN A 7 10.41 -21.97 -0.52
CA ASN A 7 10.00 -22.50 -1.83
C ASN A 7 8.49 -22.58 -2.00
N THR A 8 7.70 -22.35 -0.95
CA THR A 8 6.24 -22.31 -1.03
C THR A 8 5.67 -21.18 -0.19
N ALA A 9 4.63 -20.53 -0.71
CA ALA A 9 3.93 -19.47 0.00
C ALA A 9 3.26 -19.97 1.29
N LYS A 10 2.83 -21.24 1.33
CA LYS A 10 2.18 -21.83 2.51
C LYS A 10 3.12 -21.91 3.70
N VAL A 11 4.32 -22.45 3.52
CA VAL A 11 5.31 -22.56 4.61
C VAL A 11 5.75 -21.18 5.09
N PHE A 12 5.95 -20.24 4.15
CA PHE A 12 6.26 -18.86 4.51
C PHE A 12 5.13 -18.23 5.33
N ALA A 13 3.88 -18.32 4.86
CA ALA A 13 2.72 -17.76 5.54
C ALA A 13 2.54 -18.33 6.95
N ASP A 14 2.65 -19.64 7.11
CA ASP A 14 2.49 -20.31 8.41
C ASP A 14 3.48 -19.80 9.45
N GLU A 15 4.68 -19.41 9.03
CA GLU A 15 5.73 -18.99 9.95
C GLU A 15 5.67 -17.48 10.28
N VAL A 16 5.29 -16.63 9.32
CA VAL A 16 5.39 -15.17 9.49
C VAL A 16 4.08 -14.50 9.90
N THR A 17 2.93 -15.15 9.69
CA THR A 17 1.62 -14.49 9.84
C THR A 17 1.39 -13.92 11.25
N ASP A 18 1.71 -14.67 12.30
CA ASP A 18 1.54 -14.20 13.68
C ASP A 18 2.44 -13.02 14.02
N VAL A 19 3.68 -13.02 13.50
CA VAL A 19 4.63 -11.90 13.66
C VAL A 19 4.12 -10.65 12.94
N LEU A 20 3.61 -10.81 11.72
CA LEU A 20 3.09 -9.70 10.92
C LEU A 20 1.80 -9.12 11.51
N ASN A 21 0.91 -9.97 12.03
CA ASN A 21 -0.38 -9.55 12.56
C ASN A 21 -0.28 -8.68 13.83
N LYS A 22 0.85 -8.74 14.56
CA LYS A 22 1.11 -7.80 15.68
C LYS A 22 1.06 -6.33 15.25
N HIS A 23 1.44 -6.05 14.00
CA HIS A 23 1.40 -4.71 13.40
C HIS A 23 0.72 -4.78 12.02
N GLU A 24 -0.45 -5.42 11.97
CA GLU A 24 -1.15 -5.78 10.72
C GLU A 24 -1.39 -4.60 9.76
N ILE A 25 -1.74 -3.41 10.29
CA ILE A 25 -2.03 -2.23 9.47
C ILE A 25 -0.73 -1.76 8.78
N GLN A 26 0.38 -1.76 9.51
CA GLN A 26 1.71 -1.50 8.95
C GLN A 26 2.11 -2.57 7.93
N ASN A 27 1.82 -3.84 8.24
CA ASN A 27 2.21 -5.01 7.46
C ASN A 27 1.19 -5.38 6.36
N ASN A 28 0.22 -4.51 6.06
CA ASN A 28 -0.87 -4.79 5.13
C ASN A 28 -0.40 -5.27 3.74
N LEU A 29 0.72 -4.73 3.23
CA LEU A 29 1.26 -5.14 1.93
C LEU A 29 2.01 -6.47 1.98
N LEU A 30 2.70 -6.78 3.09
CA LEU A 30 3.28 -8.11 3.31
C LEU A 30 2.17 -9.17 3.31
N LEU A 31 1.12 -8.96 4.10
CA LEU A 31 -0.03 -9.85 4.19
C LEU A 31 -0.76 -9.98 2.84
N LYS A 32 -0.95 -8.87 2.12
CA LYS A 32 -1.52 -8.89 0.76
C LYS A 32 -0.64 -9.71 -0.20
N ASN A 33 0.67 -9.52 -0.20
CA ASN A 33 1.58 -10.21 -1.09
C ASN A 33 1.65 -11.71 -0.77
N ILE A 34 1.56 -12.09 0.51
CA ILE A 34 1.42 -13.49 0.93
C ILE A 34 0.15 -14.10 0.33
N ASN A 35 -0.99 -13.42 0.41
CA ASN A 35 -2.25 -13.90 -0.18
C ASN A 35 -2.17 -14.06 -1.70
N ILE A 36 -1.49 -13.14 -2.40
CA ILE A 36 -1.22 -13.27 -3.84
C ILE A 36 -0.37 -14.51 -4.11
N ALA A 37 0.70 -14.71 -3.35
CA ALA A 37 1.59 -15.85 -3.52
C ALA A 37 0.89 -17.20 -3.23
N LEU A 38 0.00 -17.24 -2.23
CA LEU A 38 -0.85 -18.39 -1.91
C LEU A 38 -1.81 -18.70 -3.06
N ALA A 39 -2.50 -17.69 -3.59
CA ALA A 39 -3.42 -17.85 -4.72
C ALA A 39 -2.72 -18.32 -6.01
N ALA A 40 -1.45 -17.97 -6.18
CA ALA A 40 -0.63 -18.39 -7.32
C ALA A 40 -0.09 -19.85 -7.21
N GLY A 41 -0.40 -20.59 -6.13
CA GLY A 41 0.07 -21.97 -5.97
C GLY A 41 1.55 -22.12 -5.58
N GLY A 42 2.20 -21.02 -5.17
CA GLY A 42 3.47 -21.05 -4.46
C GLY A 42 4.75 -21.32 -5.26
N ILE A 43 4.70 -21.49 -6.59
CA ILE A 43 5.90 -21.74 -7.40
C ILE A 43 6.01 -20.70 -8.51
N ASN A 44 6.73 -19.62 -8.21
CA ASN A 44 7.28 -18.73 -9.22
C ASN A 44 8.75 -18.48 -8.85
N SER A 45 9.66 -18.76 -9.79
CA SER A 45 11.11 -18.55 -9.62
C SER A 45 11.47 -17.13 -9.20
N ASP A 46 10.59 -16.19 -9.52
CA ASP A 46 10.79 -14.75 -9.33
C ASP A 46 10.29 -14.27 -7.96
N PHE A 47 9.69 -15.15 -7.16
CA PHE A 47 9.33 -14.82 -5.79
C PHE A 47 10.56 -14.86 -4.89
N ILE A 48 10.67 -13.83 -4.06
CA ILE A 48 11.58 -13.82 -2.91
C ILE A 48 10.65 -13.85 -1.71
N MET A 49 10.65 -14.94 -0.96
CA MET A 49 9.99 -15.06 0.33
C MET A 49 11.07 -15.49 1.29
N ALA A 50 11.42 -14.64 2.25
CA ALA A 50 12.58 -14.87 3.08
C ALA A 50 12.42 -14.33 4.50
N THR A 51 13.13 -14.96 5.43
CA THR A 51 13.28 -14.49 6.81
C THR A 51 14.74 -14.53 7.24
N VAL A 52 15.09 -13.69 8.21
CA VAL A 52 16.27 -13.85 9.05
C VAL A 52 15.80 -14.11 10.47
N LYS A 53 16.38 -15.13 11.11
CA LYS A 53 16.11 -15.51 12.50
C LYS A 53 17.37 -15.42 13.35
N ASP A 54 17.21 -15.24 14.66
CA ASP A 54 18.28 -15.52 15.61
C ASP A 54 18.50 -17.03 15.79
N ASP A 55 19.45 -17.40 16.66
CA ASP A 55 19.82 -18.79 16.91
C ASP A 55 18.73 -19.56 17.69
N ASP A 56 17.82 -18.83 18.35
CA ASP A 56 16.64 -19.38 19.04
C ASP A 56 15.43 -19.54 18.10
N GLY A 57 15.58 -19.18 16.82
CA GLY A 57 14.55 -19.28 15.79
C GLY A 57 13.54 -18.13 15.77
N LYS A 58 13.75 -17.07 16.56
CA LYS A 58 12.89 -15.88 16.52
C LYS A 58 13.14 -15.10 15.23
N ILE A 59 12.08 -14.77 14.51
CA ILE A 59 12.15 -13.95 13.29
C ILE A 59 12.56 -12.53 13.67
N LEU A 60 13.63 -12.04 13.03
CA LEU A 60 14.15 -10.68 13.15
C LEU A 60 13.78 -9.81 11.95
N LEU A 61 13.75 -10.40 10.76
CA LEU A 61 13.39 -9.74 9.50
C LEU A 61 12.50 -10.66 8.66
N THR A 62 11.45 -10.10 8.08
CA THR A 62 10.60 -10.76 7.07
C THR A 62 10.65 -9.96 5.77
N ALA A 63 10.80 -10.65 4.63
CA ALA A 63 10.79 -10.03 3.31
C ALA A 63 9.95 -10.84 2.32
N ILE A 64 9.16 -10.14 1.50
CA ILE A 64 8.47 -10.75 0.35
C ILE A 64 8.53 -9.85 -0.88
N ARG A 65 8.77 -10.46 -2.04
CA ARG A 65 8.65 -9.86 -3.36
C ARG A 65 7.84 -10.80 -4.25
N CYS A 66 6.79 -10.26 -4.86
CA CYS A 66 5.99 -10.94 -5.88
C CYS A 66 5.97 -10.08 -7.14
N MET A 67 6.74 -10.43 -8.17
CA MET A 67 6.81 -9.64 -9.41
C MET A 67 5.40 -9.37 -9.98
N PRO A 68 5.14 -8.16 -10.51
CA PRO A 68 6.05 -7.00 -10.65
C PRO A 68 6.12 -6.07 -9.42
N HIS A 69 5.56 -6.47 -8.28
CA HIS A 69 5.50 -5.63 -7.08
C HIS A 69 6.87 -5.45 -6.41
N PRO A 70 7.10 -4.32 -5.71
CA PRO A 70 8.34 -4.09 -4.99
C PRO A 70 8.54 -5.13 -3.89
N MET A 71 9.78 -5.32 -3.49
CA MET A 71 10.08 -6.02 -2.26
C MET A 71 9.62 -5.19 -1.07
N VAL A 72 8.80 -5.81 -0.22
CA VAL A 72 8.34 -5.26 1.06
C VAL A 72 9.04 -6.03 2.18
N MET A 73 9.45 -5.32 3.22
CA MET A 73 10.19 -5.87 4.36
C MET A 73 9.60 -5.39 5.67
N TYR A 74 9.85 -6.14 6.73
CA TYR A 74 9.48 -5.78 8.09
C TYR A 74 10.52 -6.30 9.07
N GLU A 75 11.12 -5.39 9.83
CA GLU A 75 11.91 -5.75 11.02
C GLU A 75 10.94 -6.01 12.18
N THR A 76 11.06 -7.17 12.81
CA THR A 76 10.14 -7.57 13.87
C THR A 76 10.09 -6.53 14.98
N ASP A 77 8.87 -6.07 15.28
CA ASP A 77 8.54 -5.05 16.27
C ASP A 77 9.22 -3.69 15.99
N ASN A 78 9.57 -3.42 14.71
CA ASN A 78 10.27 -2.21 14.28
C ASN A 78 11.62 -1.99 15.00
N ILE A 79 12.27 -3.08 15.42
CA ILE A 79 13.58 -3.03 16.08
C ILE A 79 14.66 -3.03 14.99
N ARG A 80 15.23 -1.85 14.74
CA ARG A 80 16.31 -1.67 13.75
C ARG A 80 17.54 -2.50 14.11
N ASN A 81 18.01 -3.30 13.15
CA ASN A 81 19.27 -4.02 13.28
C ASN A 81 20.02 -4.11 11.93
N ASP A 82 20.98 -3.22 11.71
CA ASP A 82 21.75 -3.20 10.46
C ASP A 82 22.64 -4.44 10.31
N THR A 83 23.02 -5.14 11.39
CA THR A 83 23.74 -6.43 11.29
C THR A 83 22.86 -7.52 10.69
N VAL A 84 21.56 -7.52 11.01
CA VAL A 84 20.56 -8.40 10.38
C VAL A 84 20.38 -8.03 8.90
N LEU A 85 20.37 -6.74 8.56
CA LEU A 85 20.27 -6.31 7.16
C LEU A 85 21.53 -6.67 6.35
N GLU A 86 22.73 -6.48 6.89
CA GLU A 86 23.98 -6.89 6.24
C GLU A 86 23.94 -8.41 5.96
N PHE A 87 23.58 -9.23 6.96
CA PHE A 87 23.46 -10.68 6.81
C PHE A 87 22.37 -11.10 5.80
N PHE A 88 21.19 -10.47 5.86
CA PHE A 88 20.13 -10.68 4.87
C PHE A 88 20.61 -10.38 3.45
N THR A 89 21.33 -9.26 3.30
CA THR A 89 21.85 -8.81 2.01
C THR A 89 22.88 -9.77 1.44
N ASP A 90 23.83 -10.23 2.25
CA ASP A 90 24.80 -11.25 1.84
C ASP A 90 24.10 -12.54 1.41
N SER A 91 23.11 -12.97 2.20
CA SER A 91 22.33 -14.17 1.89
C SER A 91 21.55 -14.06 0.58
N LEU A 92 20.97 -12.89 0.26
CA LEU A 92 20.31 -12.67 -1.03
C LEU A 92 21.30 -12.81 -2.20
N ILE A 93 22.48 -12.21 -2.08
CA ILE A 93 23.53 -12.23 -3.11
C ILE A 93 24.03 -13.66 -3.33
N GLU A 94 24.34 -14.39 -2.25
CA GLU A 94 24.80 -15.78 -2.30
C GLU A 94 23.77 -16.72 -2.95
N ASN A 95 22.47 -16.43 -2.76
CA ASN A 95 21.37 -17.16 -3.38
C ASN A 95 20.97 -16.64 -4.78
N GLY A 96 21.76 -15.72 -5.34
CA GLY A 96 21.53 -15.16 -6.68
C GLY A 96 20.22 -14.37 -6.82
N LYS A 97 19.66 -13.86 -5.71
CA LYS A 97 18.40 -13.11 -5.71
C LYS A 97 18.66 -11.64 -5.92
N GLN A 98 18.07 -11.07 -6.96
CA GLN A 98 18.19 -9.66 -7.29
C GLN A 98 16.97 -8.86 -6.84
N VAL A 99 17.28 -7.72 -6.22
CA VAL A 99 16.30 -6.71 -5.82
C VAL A 99 16.60 -5.42 -6.58
N ASP A 100 15.58 -4.81 -7.16
CA ASP A 100 15.71 -3.57 -7.95
C ASP A 100 14.59 -2.58 -7.63
N PHE A 101 13.60 -2.99 -6.84
CA PHE A 101 12.45 -2.19 -6.48
C PHE A 101 12.02 -2.51 -5.04
N ILE A 102 12.04 -1.51 -4.17
CA ILE A 102 11.81 -1.63 -2.73
C ILE A 102 10.70 -0.66 -2.32
N PHE A 103 9.80 -1.14 -1.47
CA PHE A 103 8.81 -0.32 -0.78
C PHE A 103 8.63 -0.85 0.64
N THR A 104 9.12 -0.12 1.64
CA THR A 104 8.97 -0.50 3.05
C THR A 104 9.06 0.75 3.93
N GLU A 105 8.99 0.58 5.24
CA GLU A 105 9.19 1.64 6.23
C GLU A 105 10.45 2.46 5.86
N LYS A 106 10.32 3.78 5.94
CA LYS A 106 11.26 4.77 5.44
C LYS A 106 12.70 4.53 5.86
N ALA A 107 12.94 4.36 7.16
CA ALA A 107 14.30 4.10 7.64
C ALA A 107 14.81 2.74 7.15
N LEU A 108 13.96 1.72 7.09
CA LEU A 108 14.30 0.37 6.62
C LEU A 108 14.68 0.37 5.15
N ALA A 109 13.87 1.04 4.32
CA ALA A 109 14.09 1.17 2.90
C ALA A 109 15.45 1.84 2.63
N LYS A 110 15.73 2.95 3.32
CA LYS A 110 17.00 3.66 3.17
C LYS A 110 18.20 2.77 3.55
N SER A 111 18.18 2.17 4.75
CA SER A 111 19.31 1.36 5.24
C SER A 111 19.58 0.17 4.32
N PHE A 112 18.53 -0.55 3.92
CA PHE A 112 18.66 -1.67 3.00
C PHE A 112 19.24 -1.22 1.64
N CYS A 113 18.77 -0.12 1.06
CA CYS A 113 19.29 0.38 -0.21
C CYS A 113 20.75 0.83 -0.13
N ASP A 114 21.15 1.47 0.97
CA ASP A 114 22.54 1.87 1.21
C ASP A 114 23.46 0.64 1.33
N ILE A 115 23.04 -0.38 2.09
CA ILE A 115 23.79 -1.62 2.33
C ILE A 115 23.89 -2.44 1.04
N TYR A 116 22.75 -2.76 0.46
CA TYR A 116 22.67 -3.62 -0.73
C TYR A 116 23.33 -2.95 -1.94
N GLY A 117 23.05 -1.66 -2.17
CA GLY A 117 23.68 -0.88 -3.24
C GLY A 117 25.21 -0.88 -3.16
N ARG A 118 25.78 -0.73 -1.97
CA ARG A 118 27.24 -0.81 -1.74
C ARG A 118 27.80 -2.18 -2.13
N LYS A 119 27.13 -3.28 -1.74
CA LYS A 119 27.60 -4.65 -2.02
C LYS A 119 27.53 -5.02 -3.50
N ILE A 120 26.51 -4.54 -4.22
CA ILE A 120 26.34 -4.85 -5.66
C ILE A 120 26.91 -3.76 -6.59
N ASN A 121 27.53 -2.71 -6.03
CA ASN A 121 28.02 -1.54 -6.74
C ASN A 121 26.94 -0.89 -7.64
N LYS A 122 25.76 -0.64 -7.06
CA LYS A 122 24.63 0.04 -7.71
C LYS A 122 24.09 1.14 -6.81
N SER A 123 23.41 2.10 -7.41
CA SER A 123 22.72 3.18 -6.69
C SER A 123 21.22 2.97 -6.74
N PHE A 124 20.53 3.46 -5.71
CA PHE A 124 19.08 3.46 -5.61
C PHE A 124 18.59 4.90 -5.48
N GLU A 125 17.58 5.24 -6.26
CA GLU A 125 16.91 6.53 -6.18
C GLU A 125 15.57 6.38 -5.46
N ASN A 126 15.34 7.28 -4.49
CA ASN A 126 14.03 7.41 -3.86
C ASN A 126 13.11 8.12 -4.84
N ASN A 127 12.06 7.43 -5.28
CA ASN A 127 11.10 7.96 -6.24
C ASN A 127 9.83 8.49 -5.55
N GLU A 128 9.56 8.08 -4.31
CA GLU A 128 8.28 8.38 -3.65
C GLU A 128 8.39 8.18 -2.12
N CYS A 129 7.80 9.11 -1.37
CA CYS A 129 7.55 8.98 0.07
C CYS A 129 6.05 8.90 0.27
N LEU A 130 5.57 7.85 0.94
CA LEU A 130 4.17 7.69 1.33
C LEU A 130 4.03 7.72 2.84
N VAL A 131 3.01 8.43 3.33
CA VAL A 131 2.57 8.34 4.72
C VAL A 131 1.34 7.44 4.81
N LEU A 132 1.37 6.51 5.75
CA LEU A 132 0.24 5.68 6.15
C LEU A 132 -0.55 6.42 7.22
N TYR A 133 -1.77 6.79 6.86
CA TYR A 133 -2.75 7.42 7.74
C TYR A 133 -3.71 6.39 8.31
N ILE A 134 -4.08 6.55 9.59
CA ILE A 134 -5.06 5.71 10.29
C ILE A 134 -6.13 6.60 10.92
N LEU A 135 -7.39 6.20 10.80
CA LEU A 135 -8.56 6.89 11.32
C LEU A 135 -9.40 5.93 12.15
N GLU A 136 -9.64 6.30 13.41
CA GLU A 136 -10.58 5.60 14.30
C GLU A 136 -11.98 6.23 14.26
N LYS A 137 -12.04 7.55 14.09
CA LYS A 137 -13.28 8.32 14.17
C LYS A 137 -13.21 9.55 13.27
N VAL A 138 -14.24 9.73 12.47
CA VAL A 138 -14.40 10.92 11.62
C VAL A 138 -14.70 12.15 12.49
N ASN A 139 -13.97 13.24 12.24
CA ASN A 139 -14.23 14.53 12.86
C ASN A 139 -15.57 15.12 12.40
N LYS A 140 -16.13 16.03 13.19
CA LYS A 140 -17.28 16.82 12.74
C LYS A 140 -16.82 17.78 11.64
N LEU A 141 -17.37 17.64 10.44
CA LEU A 141 -17.06 18.45 9.27
C LEU A 141 -18.31 19.15 8.73
N THR A 142 -18.11 20.33 8.14
CA THR A 142 -19.10 20.93 7.25
C THR A 142 -18.82 20.43 5.85
N LEU A 143 -19.73 19.61 5.31
CA LEU A 143 -19.59 19.05 3.97
C LEU A 143 -20.22 20.00 2.93
N PRO A 144 -19.68 20.03 1.69
CA PRO A 144 -20.31 20.74 0.58
C PRO A 144 -21.69 20.12 0.25
N ASN A 145 -22.44 20.79 -0.62
CA ASN A 145 -23.66 20.22 -1.17
C ASN A 145 -23.38 18.89 -1.91
N GLY A 146 -24.36 18.00 -1.87
CA GLY A 146 -24.33 16.74 -2.59
C GLY A 146 -24.76 15.55 -1.76
N ASN A 147 -24.74 14.39 -2.40
CA ASN A 147 -25.15 13.11 -1.82
C ASN A 147 -24.04 12.08 -1.96
N PHE A 148 -23.87 11.27 -0.91
CA PHE A 148 -22.98 10.12 -0.93
C PHE A 148 -23.77 8.87 -1.36
N ARG A 149 -23.31 8.19 -2.41
CA ARG A 149 -23.94 6.97 -2.91
C ARG A 149 -22.91 5.94 -3.37
N ASN A 150 -23.32 4.68 -3.41
CA ASN A 150 -22.54 3.62 -4.06
C ASN A 150 -22.57 3.82 -5.58
N ALA A 151 -21.48 3.45 -6.26
CA ALA A 151 -21.42 3.42 -7.71
C ALA A 151 -22.15 2.19 -8.26
N THR A 152 -22.75 2.33 -9.43
CA THR A 152 -23.45 1.23 -10.09
C THR A 152 -22.96 1.04 -11.52
N SER A 153 -23.45 0.00 -12.20
CA SER A 153 -23.10 -0.25 -13.60
C SER A 153 -23.47 0.92 -14.53
N THR A 154 -24.42 1.78 -14.16
CA THR A 154 -24.77 2.96 -14.96
C THR A 154 -23.66 4.01 -14.95
N ASP A 155 -22.75 4.00 -13.96
CA ASP A 155 -21.64 4.95 -13.84
C ASP A 155 -20.42 4.56 -14.72
N MET A 156 -20.47 3.41 -15.41
CA MET A 156 -19.37 2.90 -16.26
C MET A 156 -19.05 3.77 -17.48
N HIS A 157 -19.89 4.76 -17.79
CA HIS A 157 -19.65 5.73 -18.86
C HIS A 157 -18.55 6.76 -18.52
N PHE A 158 -18.21 6.99 -17.24
CA PHE A 158 -17.14 7.90 -16.83
C PHE A 158 -16.11 7.28 -15.86
N LEU A 159 -16.52 6.31 -15.04
CA LEU A 159 -15.65 5.76 -14.00
C LEU A 159 -14.34 5.14 -14.50
N PRO A 160 -14.30 4.41 -15.63
CA PRO A 160 -13.04 3.88 -16.16
C PRO A 160 -11.98 4.96 -16.39
N TYR A 161 -12.39 6.14 -16.86
CA TYR A 161 -11.49 7.28 -17.09
C TYR A 161 -10.97 7.83 -15.76
N TRP A 162 -11.84 7.99 -14.76
CA TRP A 162 -11.44 8.50 -13.45
C TRP A 162 -10.50 7.55 -12.71
N VAL A 163 -10.75 6.25 -12.82
CA VAL A 163 -9.89 5.21 -12.25
C VAL A 163 -8.54 5.14 -12.99
N ALA A 164 -8.53 5.30 -14.31
CA ALA A 164 -7.30 5.36 -15.08
C ALA A 164 -6.49 6.64 -14.79
N ASP A 165 -7.15 7.79 -14.62
CA ASP A 165 -6.54 9.07 -14.28
C ASP A 165 -5.97 9.13 -12.86
N PHE A 166 -6.49 8.32 -11.93
CA PHE A 166 -5.96 8.24 -10.57
C PHE A 166 -4.48 7.87 -10.55
N VAL A 167 -4.06 6.94 -11.41
CA VAL A 167 -2.68 6.42 -11.45
C VAL A 167 -1.66 7.52 -11.73
N PRO A 168 -1.73 8.28 -12.85
CA PRO A 168 -0.81 9.39 -13.10
C PRO A 168 -1.02 10.56 -12.13
N ALA A 169 -2.24 10.81 -11.65
CA ALA A 169 -2.49 11.87 -10.66
C ALA A 169 -1.79 11.62 -9.31
N CYS A 170 -1.43 10.36 -9.03
CA CYS A 170 -0.68 9.94 -7.85
C CYS A 170 0.77 9.55 -8.16
N ASN A 171 1.31 9.86 -9.35
CA ASN A 171 2.66 9.46 -9.77
C ASN A 171 2.92 7.93 -9.73
N LEU A 172 1.88 7.11 -9.77
CA LEU A 172 1.96 5.65 -9.68
C LEU A 172 2.23 4.97 -11.03
N GLY A 173 2.26 5.73 -12.12
CA GLY A 173 2.46 5.22 -13.47
C GLY A 173 1.71 6.03 -14.53
N GLY A 174 1.47 5.40 -15.68
CA GLY A 174 0.76 6.00 -16.80
C GLY A 174 -0.76 5.78 -16.75
N TYR A 175 -1.45 6.50 -17.63
CA TYR A 175 -2.85 6.28 -17.92
C TYR A 175 -3.05 4.98 -18.71
N ASP A 176 -3.96 4.11 -18.26
CA ASP A 176 -4.38 2.89 -18.97
C ASP A 176 -5.89 2.67 -18.81
N ILE A 177 -6.63 2.85 -19.90
CA ILE A 177 -8.09 2.71 -19.90
C ILE A 177 -8.55 1.26 -19.70
N ASN A 178 -7.78 0.25 -20.14
CA ASN A 178 -8.14 -1.15 -19.93
C ASN A 178 -8.03 -1.50 -18.45
N PHE A 179 -6.98 -1.01 -17.79
CA PHE A 179 -6.86 -1.06 -16.34
C PHE A 179 -8.04 -0.34 -15.66
N GLY A 180 -8.39 0.87 -16.14
CA GLY A 180 -9.53 1.64 -15.66
C GLY A 180 -10.86 0.88 -15.73
N ILE A 181 -11.18 0.30 -16.89
CA ILE A 181 -12.40 -0.50 -17.12
C ILE A 181 -12.46 -1.68 -16.16
N LYS A 182 -11.40 -2.50 -16.13
CA LYS A 182 -11.35 -3.71 -15.31
C LYS A 182 -11.47 -3.38 -13.82
N THR A 183 -10.77 -2.33 -13.38
CA THR A 183 -10.76 -1.92 -11.97
C THR A 183 -12.11 -1.33 -11.56
N ALA A 184 -12.71 -0.44 -12.36
CA ALA A 184 -14.04 0.11 -12.09
C ALA A 184 -15.09 -1.00 -12.01
N GLN A 185 -15.09 -1.93 -12.97
CA GLN A 185 -16.01 -3.08 -13.00
C GLN A 185 -15.87 -3.94 -11.74
N ASN A 186 -14.64 -4.26 -11.33
CA ASN A 186 -14.39 -5.07 -10.13
C ASN A 186 -14.88 -4.37 -8.86
N LEU A 187 -14.59 -3.06 -8.71
CA LEU A 187 -15.00 -2.31 -7.53
C LEU A 187 -16.52 -2.13 -7.46
N ILE A 188 -17.21 -1.92 -8.60
CA ILE A 188 -18.67 -1.86 -8.65
C ILE A 188 -19.27 -3.23 -8.28
N ASN A 189 -18.78 -4.30 -8.90
CA ASN A 189 -19.27 -5.66 -8.62
C ASN A 189 -19.05 -6.06 -7.15
N GLY A 190 -17.99 -5.56 -6.52
CA GLY A 190 -17.71 -5.74 -5.10
C GLY A 190 -18.45 -4.78 -4.16
N GLY A 191 -19.21 -3.81 -4.67
CA GLY A 191 -19.88 -2.78 -3.86
C GLY A 191 -18.91 -1.84 -3.13
N GLN A 192 -17.69 -1.69 -3.66
CA GLN A 192 -16.56 -1.04 -3.01
C GLN A 192 -16.32 0.40 -3.48
N LEU A 193 -16.95 0.83 -4.57
CA LEU A 193 -16.76 2.16 -5.15
C LEU A 193 -17.91 3.10 -4.80
N TYR A 194 -17.57 4.31 -4.39
CA TYR A 194 -18.52 5.30 -3.92
C TYR A 194 -18.30 6.63 -4.61
N ILE A 195 -19.38 7.37 -4.79
CA ILE A 195 -19.44 8.65 -5.48
C ILE A 195 -20.02 9.70 -4.53
N TRP A 196 -19.37 10.87 -4.51
CA TRP A 196 -20.02 12.11 -4.08
C TRP A 196 -20.62 12.80 -5.30
N GLU A 197 -21.92 13.08 -5.25
CA GLU A 197 -22.70 13.63 -6.34
C GLU A 197 -23.30 14.98 -5.97
N ASP A 198 -22.98 16.03 -6.72
CA ASP A 198 -23.55 17.37 -6.58
C ASP A 198 -24.15 17.78 -7.93
N ASN A 199 -25.42 17.39 -8.16
CA ASN A 199 -26.15 17.37 -9.45
C ASN A 199 -25.55 16.44 -10.53
N MET A 200 -24.25 16.17 -10.44
CA MET A 200 -23.47 15.27 -11.28
C MET A 200 -22.40 14.61 -10.41
N PRO A 201 -21.84 13.44 -10.81
CA PRO A 201 -20.70 12.88 -10.12
C PRO A 201 -19.55 13.89 -10.07
N VAL A 202 -19.00 14.13 -8.88
CA VAL A 202 -17.90 15.11 -8.70
C VAL A 202 -16.66 14.54 -8.03
N SER A 203 -16.78 13.45 -7.27
CA SER A 203 -15.63 12.77 -6.66
C SER A 203 -15.93 11.30 -6.43
N VAL A 204 -14.87 10.49 -6.39
CA VAL A 204 -14.93 9.07 -6.04
C VAL A 204 -13.95 8.72 -4.93
N ALA A 205 -14.27 7.65 -4.20
CA ALA A 205 -13.37 6.93 -3.30
C ALA A 205 -13.80 5.46 -3.25
N ALA A 206 -12.86 4.55 -2.97
CA ALA A 206 -13.16 3.13 -2.86
C ALA A 206 -12.55 2.51 -1.60
N SER A 207 -13.19 1.47 -1.07
CA SER A 207 -12.56 0.53 -0.14
C SER A 207 -11.78 -0.52 -0.92
N VAL A 208 -10.45 -0.52 -0.81
CA VAL A 208 -9.56 -1.25 -1.75
C VAL A 208 -8.83 -2.44 -1.13
N ARG A 209 -8.84 -2.56 0.20
CA ARG A 209 -8.18 -3.66 0.93
C ARG A 209 -8.69 -3.75 2.35
N GLN A 210 -8.82 -4.96 2.86
CA GLN A 210 -9.16 -5.26 4.25
C GLN A 210 -7.97 -5.92 4.92
N VAL A 211 -7.73 -5.58 6.19
CA VAL A 211 -6.82 -6.28 7.10
C VAL A 211 -7.47 -6.33 8.48
N THR A 212 -7.82 -7.52 8.97
CA THR A 212 -8.45 -7.76 10.29
C THR A 212 -9.57 -6.78 10.62
N ASP A 213 -9.30 -5.72 11.40
CA ASP A 213 -10.25 -4.71 11.87
C ASP A 213 -10.12 -3.34 11.15
N CYS A 214 -9.26 -3.28 10.14
CA CYS A 214 -8.94 -2.09 9.36
C CYS A 214 -9.31 -2.25 7.88
N ILE A 215 -9.87 -1.19 7.29
CA ILE A 215 -10.18 -1.12 5.87
C ILE A 215 -9.46 0.06 5.20
N PHE A 216 -8.79 -0.22 4.09
CA PHE A 216 -8.03 0.76 3.34
C PHE A 216 -8.90 1.48 2.32
N ILE A 217 -8.84 2.80 2.33
CA ILE A 217 -9.40 3.67 1.31
C ILE A 217 -8.35 3.94 0.23
N GLY A 218 -8.78 3.89 -1.03
CA GLY A 218 -7.97 4.23 -2.20
C GLY A 218 -8.85 4.75 -3.32
N GLN A 219 -8.29 4.87 -4.53
CA GLN A 219 -9.00 5.38 -5.71
C GLN A 219 -9.73 6.70 -5.42
N VAL A 220 -9.09 7.59 -4.66
CA VAL A 220 -9.65 8.89 -4.32
C VAL A 220 -9.35 9.83 -5.46
N TYR A 221 -10.38 10.22 -6.21
CA TYR A 221 -10.21 11.09 -7.37
C TYR A 221 -11.31 12.13 -7.46
N THR A 222 -10.88 13.36 -7.71
CA THR A 222 -11.73 14.50 -8.09
C THR A 222 -11.15 15.07 -9.37
N PRO A 223 -11.92 15.16 -10.47
CA PRO A 223 -11.46 15.75 -11.72
C PRO A 223 -10.84 17.13 -11.51
N PRO A 224 -9.75 17.50 -12.22
CA PRO A 224 -9.03 18.76 -11.98
C PRO A 224 -9.91 20.01 -11.95
N HIS A 225 -10.88 20.12 -12.87
CA HIS A 225 -11.79 21.25 -12.98
C HIS A 225 -12.85 21.34 -11.85
N LEU A 226 -12.93 20.33 -10.98
CA LEU A 226 -13.83 20.26 -9.82
C LEU A 226 -13.08 20.35 -8.48
N ARG A 227 -11.74 20.46 -8.49
CA ARG A 227 -10.93 20.55 -7.27
C ARG A 227 -11.12 21.91 -6.57
N GLY A 228 -10.74 21.97 -5.29
CA GLY A 228 -10.87 23.16 -4.45
C GLY A 228 -12.26 23.39 -3.85
N LYS A 229 -13.20 22.47 -4.06
CA LYS A 229 -14.60 22.52 -3.57
C LYS A 229 -14.90 21.54 -2.43
N SER A 230 -13.87 20.94 -1.83
CA SER A 230 -13.98 19.95 -0.73
C SER A 230 -14.74 18.67 -1.07
N TYR A 231 -14.95 18.34 -2.36
CA TYR A 231 -15.67 17.12 -2.75
C TYR A 231 -14.93 15.82 -2.37
N SER A 232 -13.60 15.78 -2.50
CA SER A 232 -12.81 14.64 -2.02
C SER A 232 -12.92 14.46 -0.51
N THR A 233 -12.91 15.57 0.24
CA THR A 233 -13.14 15.57 1.69
C THR A 233 -14.49 14.95 2.03
N ALA A 234 -15.55 15.37 1.35
CA ALA A 234 -16.89 14.83 1.54
C ALA A 234 -16.97 13.34 1.23
N CYS A 235 -16.45 12.93 0.07
CA CYS A 235 -16.47 11.54 -0.36
C CYS A 235 -15.70 10.62 0.60
N VAL A 236 -14.48 11.00 0.99
CA VAL A 236 -13.64 10.19 1.90
C VAL A 236 -14.20 10.18 3.32
N ALA A 237 -14.68 11.32 3.84
CA ALA A 237 -15.27 11.38 5.18
C ALA A 237 -16.54 10.53 5.27
N SER A 238 -17.43 10.62 4.28
CA SER A 238 -18.66 9.82 4.23
C SER A 238 -18.38 8.33 4.07
N LEU A 239 -17.42 7.95 3.22
CA LEU A 239 -17.00 6.55 3.10
C LEU A 239 -16.41 6.04 4.42
N SER A 240 -15.51 6.80 5.03
CA SER A 240 -14.91 6.44 6.32
C SER A 240 -15.98 6.26 7.40
N GLN A 241 -16.93 7.20 7.51
CA GLN A 241 -18.00 7.13 8.50
C GLN A 241 -18.90 5.91 8.25
N LYS A 242 -19.23 5.62 6.99
CA LYS A 242 -19.99 4.43 6.62
C LYS A 242 -19.27 3.16 7.08
N LEU A 243 -17.98 3.03 6.80
CA LEU A 243 -17.19 1.86 7.16
C LEU A 243 -17.09 1.69 8.69
N ILE A 244 -16.86 2.78 9.44
CA ILE A 244 -16.90 2.72 10.91
C ILE A 244 -18.29 2.28 11.41
N ASN A 245 -19.38 2.75 10.80
CA ASN A 245 -20.74 2.33 11.16
C ASN A 245 -21.03 0.86 10.82
N GLU A 246 -20.30 0.27 9.87
CA GLU A 246 -20.37 -1.16 9.54
C GLU A 246 -19.58 -2.05 10.50
N GLY A 247 -18.86 -1.46 11.45
CA GLY A 247 -18.13 -2.18 12.49
C GLY A 247 -16.61 -2.24 12.28
N TRP A 248 -16.07 -1.61 11.23
CA TRP A 248 -14.62 -1.43 11.09
C TRP A 248 -14.10 -0.56 12.23
N LYS A 249 -13.01 -0.98 12.90
CA LYS A 249 -12.40 -0.17 13.97
C LYS A 249 -11.56 0.96 13.38
N TYR A 250 -10.93 0.70 12.24
CA TYR A 250 -10.02 1.64 11.60
C TYR A 250 -10.31 1.76 10.11
N CYS A 251 -10.15 2.97 9.59
CA CYS A 251 -9.91 3.22 8.17
C CYS A 251 -8.46 3.64 7.98
N ALA A 252 -7.80 3.16 6.93
CA ALA A 252 -6.43 3.55 6.61
C ALA A 252 -6.29 4.02 5.15
N LEU A 253 -5.26 4.79 4.85
CA LEU A 253 -4.91 5.13 3.46
C LEU A 253 -3.43 5.50 3.37
N TYR A 254 -2.90 5.41 2.16
CA TYR A 254 -1.59 5.96 1.84
C TYR A 254 -1.76 7.31 1.13
N ALA A 255 -0.90 8.26 1.44
CA ALA A 255 -0.84 9.55 0.76
C ALA A 255 0.62 9.92 0.47
N ASP A 256 0.85 10.59 -0.66
CA ASP A 256 2.16 11.18 -0.98
C ASP A 256 2.55 12.23 0.07
N CYS A 257 3.72 12.06 0.68
CA CYS A 257 4.28 12.99 1.66
C CYS A 257 4.40 14.42 1.10
N ALA A 258 4.65 14.57 -0.19
CA ALA A 258 4.82 15.87 -0.85
C ALA A 258 3.48 16.56 -1.17
N ASN A 259 2.36 15.83 -1.19
CA ASN A 259 1.06 16.39 -1.53
C ASN A 259 0.40 17.07 -0.32
N GLU A 260 0.78 18.31 -0.03
CA GLU A 260 0.24 19.05 1.12
C GLU A 260 -1.29 19.16 1.14
N TYR A 261 -1.94 19.21 -0.03
CA TYR A 261 -3.38 19.36 -0.14
C TYR A 261 -4.10 18.10 0.38
N SER A 262 -3.72 16.92 -0.13
CA SER A 262 -4.28 15.65 0.33
C SER A 262 -4.01 15.44 1.82
N ASN A 263 -2.79 15.72 2.27
CA ASN A 263 -2.41 15.62 3.69
C ASN A 263 -3.26 16.53 4.59
N LYS A 264 -3.52 17.78 4.18
CA LYS A 264 -4.43 18.69 4.90
C LYS A 264 -5.86 18.14 4.96
N VAL A 265 -6.36 17.55 3.87
CA VAL A 265 -7.68 16.91 3.81
C VAL A 265 -7.77 15.71 4.76
N TYR A 266 -6.80 14.81 4.75
CA TYR A 266 -6.88 13.61 5.61
C TYR A 266 -6.83 13.97 7.09
N ARG A 267 -5.95 14.89 7.49
CA ARG A 267 -5.89 15.39 8.88
C ARG A 267 -7.18 16.08 9.30
N SER A 268 -7.82 16.87 8.42
CA SER A 268 -9.10 17.52 8.77
C SER A 268 -10.21 16.50 9.01
N ILE A 269 -10.26 15.42 8.23
CA ILE A 269 -11.19 14.30 8.41
C ILE A 269 -10.97 13.57 9.73
N GLY A 270 -9.76 13.60 10.28
CA GLY A 270 -9.40 12.96 11.56
C GLY A 270 -8.36 11.86 11.43
N TYR A 271 -7.82 11.63 10.22
CA TYR A 271 -6.74 10.69 10.02
C TYR A 271 -5.47 11.19 10.72
N LYS A 272 -4.77 10.27 11.37
CA LYS A 272 -3.48 10.50 12.04
C LYS A 272 -2.37 9.81 11.26
N GLU A 273 -1.24 10.50 11.13
CA GLU A 273 -0.02 9.95 10.54
C GLU A 273 0.51 8.84 11.45
N SER A 274 0.82 7.67 10.88
CA SER A 274 1.28 6.50 11.65
C SER A 274 2.68 6.06 11.24
N PHE A 275 2.89 5.78 9.96
CA PHE A 275 4.18 5.28 9.44
C PHE A 275 4.53 5.97 8.12
N TYR A 276 5.81 6.09 7.84
CA TYR A 276 6.30 6.59 6.55
C TYR A 276 6.98 5.45 5.81
N TYR A 277 6.78 5.42 4.51
CA TYR A 277 7.33 4.43 3.60
C TYR A 277 8.05 5.15 2.48
N ASP A 278 9.19 4.61 2.10
CA ASP A 278 9.92 5.12 0.94
C ASP A 278 9.96 4.05 -0.15
N GLN A 279 9.91 4.52 -1.39
CA GLN A 279 9.97 3.71 -2.59
C GLN A 279 11.30 3.95 -3.31
N TYR A 280 12.15 2.92 -3.36
CA TYR A 280 13.44 2.99 -4.02
C TYR A 280 13.46 2.13 -5.28
N ARG A 281 14.06 2.64 -6.36
CA ARG A 281 14.38 1.84 -7.56
C ARG A 281 15.88 1.88 -7.82
N MET A 282 16.42 0.74 -8.23
CA MET A 282 17.80 0.65 -8.68
C MET A 282 17.95 1.42 -9.98
N VAL A 283 18.98 2.26 -10.06
CA VAL A 283 19.30 3.04 -11.26
C VAL A 283 20.16 2.19 -12.19
N ALA A 284 19.89 2.24 -13.49
CA ALA A 284 20.81 1.69 -14.47
C ALA A 284 22.14 2.46 -14.36
N GLY A 285 23.24 1.73 -14.14
CA GLY A 285 24.57 2.35 -14.05
C GLY A 285 24.84 3.20 -15.29
N LYS A 286 25.41 4.38 -15.09
CA LYS A 286 25.95 5.19 -16.20
C LYS A 286 27.09 4.45 -16.90
#